data_AF-A0A653JEN7-F1
#
_entry.id   AF-A0A653JEN7-F1
#
_cell.length_a   1.000
_cell.length_b   1.000
_cell.length_c   1.000
_cell.angle_alpha   90.00
_cell.angle_beta   90.00
_cell.angle_gamma   90.00
#
_symmetry.space_group_name_H-M   'P 1'
#
loop_
_entity.id
_entity.type
_entity.pdbx_description
1 polymer ?
#
loop_
_entity_poly.entity_id
_entity_poly.type
_entity_poly.pdbx_seq_one_letter_code
_entity_poly.pdbx_strand_id
1 'polypeptide(L)' 'MRVKASTCREQEARQLDLAANDPLESRRKVAAAAAKAWWLEAIQAEKREAGHIDLKDRTDAEITREFAEETEADASQDGA' A
#
# COMPACT_ATOMS: atom_id res chain seq x y z
N MET A 1 -3.64 6.97 -0.76
CA MET A 1 -4.52 5.92 -1.28
C MET A 1 -3.77 4.59 -1.20
N ARG A 2 -4.21 3.61 -0.38
CA ARG A 2 -3.55 2.30 -0.26
C ARG A 2 -4.24 1.30 -1.18
N VAL A 3 -3.48 0.54 -1.96
CA VAL A 3 -4.00 -0.50 -2.85
C VAL A 3 -4.34 -1.74 -2.01
N LYS A 4 -5.50 -2.34 -2.29
CA LYS A 4 -5.94 -3.59 -1.63
C LYS A 4 -5.15 -4.77 -2.19
N ALA A 5 -5.07 -5.86 -1.41
CA ALA A 5 -4.46 -7.12 -1.85
C ALA A 5 -5.09 -7.62 -3.15
N SER A 6 -6.41 -7.52 -3.28
CA SER A 6 -7.14 -7.93 -4.50
C SER A 6 -6.61 -7.22 -5.74
N THR A 7 -6.44 -5.89 -5.68
CA THR A 7 -5.93 -5.10 -6.79
C THR A 7 -4.48 -5.44 -7.13
N CYS A 8 -3.66 -5.74 -6.12
CA CYS A 8 -2.29 -6.18 -6.35
C CYS A 8 -2.25 -7.55 -7.05
N ARG A 9 -3.15 -8.48 -6.69
CA ARG A 9 -3.29 -9.79 -7.35
C ARG A 9 -3.80 -9.69 -8.78
N GLU A 10 -4.77 -8.81 -9.03
CA GLU A 10 -5.26 -8.54 -10.39
C GLU A 10 -4.14 -8.00 -11.29
N GLN A 11 -3.30 -7.10 -10.76
CA GLN A 11 -2.16 -6.55 -11.48
C GLN A 11 -1.04 -7.57 -11.68
N GLU A 12 -0.77 -8.43 -10.70
CA GLU A 12 0.14 -9.57 -10.85
C GLU A 12 -0.27 -10.46 -12.03
N ALA A 13 -1.54 -10.89 -12.06
CA ALA A 13 -2.07 -11.76 -13.11
C ALA A 13 -1.97 -11.12 -14.49
N ARG A 14 -2.30 -9.82 -14.59
CA ARG A 14 -2.20 -9.06 -15.84
C ARG A 14 -0.76 -8.98 -16.36
N GLN A 15 0.21 -8.78 -15.46
CA GLN A 15 1.62 -8.69 -15.85
C GLN A 15 2.21 -10.06 -16.19
N LEU A 16 1.75 -11.14 -15.56
CA LEU A 16 2.09 -12.50 -15.95
C LEU A 16 1.57 -12.85 -17.35
N ASP A 17 0.33 -12.46 -17.66
CA ASP A 17 -0.22 -12.64 -19.01
C ASP A 17 0.60 -11.87 -20.05
N LEU A 18 0.97 -10.61 -19.76
CA LEU A 18 1.84 -9.82 -20.62
C LEU A 18 3.23 -10.47 -20.78
N ALA A 19 3.78 -11.04 -19.71
CA ALA A 19 5.08 -11.71 -19.74
C ALA A 19 5.05 -13.01 -20.58
N ALA A 20 3.90 -13.67 -20.69
CA ALA A 20 3.73 -14.86 -21.50
C ALA A 20 3.49 -14.55 -22.98
N ASN A 21 2.72 -13.50 -23.28
CA ASN A 21 2.19 -13.24 -24.62
C ASN A 21 2.90 -12.12 -25.38
N ASP A 22 3.74 -11.28 -24.75
CA ASP A 22 4.37 -10.16 -25.45
C ASP A 22 5.46 -10.65 -26.43
N PRO A 23 5.44 -10.21 -27.71
CA PRO A 23 6.40 -10.65 -28.71
C PRO A 23 7.84 -10.21 -28.40
N LEU A 24 8.03 -9.13 -27.65
CA LEU A 24 9.35 -8.58 -27.34
C LEU A 24 9.87 -9.15 -26.02
N GLU A 25 11.02 -9.82 -26.07
CA GLU A 25 11.67 -10.41 -24.89
C GLU A 25 11.97 -9.35 -23.81
N SER A 26 12.34 -8.13 -24.21
CA SER A 26 12.59 -7.02 -23.29
C SER A 26 11.34 -6.65 -22.48
N ARG A 27 10.16 -6.65 -23.13
CA ARG A 27 8.88 -6.35 -22.46
C ARG A 27 8.43 -7.50 -21.58
N ARG A 28 8.67 -8.76 -22.00
CA ARG A 28 8.44 -9.94 -21.16
C ARG A 28 9.25 -9.90 -19.85
N LYS A 29 10.52 -9.49 -19.91
CA LYS A 29 11.37 -9.32 -18.72
C LYS A 29 10.83 -8.23 -17.78
N VAL A 30 10.44 -7.09 -18.32
CA VAL A 30 9.85 -5.99 -17.53
C VAL A 30 8.52 -6.42 -16.91
N ALA A 31 7.66 -7.10 -17.66
CA ALA A 31 6.39 -7.62 -17.18
C ALA A 31 6.57 -8.65 -16.06
N ALA A 32 7.52 -9.57 -16.20
CA ALA A 32 7.84 -10.54 -15.15
C ALA A 32 8.39 -9.86 -13.89
N ALA A 33 9.21 -8.81 -14.02
CA ALA A 33 9.68 -8.04 -12.88
C ALA A 33 8.52 -7.26 -12.21
N ALA A 34 7.63 -6.66 -12.99
CA ALA A 34 6.44 -5.99 -12.49
C ALA A 34 5.50 -6.97 -11.77
N ALA A 35 5.29 -8.17 -12.32
CA ALA A 35 4.48 -9.22 -11.68
C ALA A 35 5.02 -9.58 -10.29
N LYS A 36 6.35 -9.76 -10.17
CA LYS A 36 7.00 -10.02 -8.86
C LYS A 36 6.82 -8.87 -7.88
N ALA A 37 6.92 -7.62 -8.35
CA ALA A 37 6.69 -6.45 -7.49
C ALA A 37 5.23 -6.39 -6.99
N TRP A 38 4.26 -6.66 -7.86
CA TRP A 38 2.85 -6.73 -7.47
C TRP A 38 2.55 -7.87 -6.52
N TRP A 39 3.18 -9.03 -6.68
CA TRP A 39 3.07 -10.15 -5.74
C TRP A 39 3.58 -9.77 -4.34
N LEU A 40 4.74 -9.10 -4.25
CA LEU A 40 5.27 -8.63 -2.97
C LEU A 40 4.37 -7.59 -2.30
N GLU A 41 3.82 -6.65 -3.07
CA GLU A 41 2.87 -5.68 -2.53
C GLU A 41 1.54 -6.34 -2.13
N ALA A 42 1.09 -7.37 -2.85
CA ALA A 42 -0.08 -8.15 -2.47
C ALA A 42 0.11 -8.78 -1.09
N ILE A 43 1.24 -9.45 -0.84
CA ILE A 43 1.54 -10.03 0.48
C ILE A 43 1.54 -8.97 1.58
N GLN A 44 2.12 -7.79 1.31
CA GLN A 44 2.14 -6.70 2.29
C GLN A 44 0.73 -6.15 2.53
N ALA A 45 -0.07 -5.98 1.48
CA ALA A 45 -1.46 -5.57 1.60
C ALA A 45 -2.29 -6.60 2.36
N GLU A 46 -2.13 -7.90 2.08
CA GLU A 46 -2.78 -9.01 2.80
C GLU A 46 -2.43 -8.96 4.30
N LYS A 47 -1.17 -8.70 4.65
CA LYS A 47 -0.75 -8.54 6.05
C LYS A 47 -1.41 -7.33 6.71
N ARG A 48 -1.43 -6.17 6.05
CA ARG A 48 -2.08 -4.96 6.56
C ARG A 48 -3.59 -5.17 6.75
N GLU A 49 -4.25 -5.79 5.77
CA GLU A 49 -5.70 -6.09 5.80
C GLU A 49 -6.05 -7.14 6.86
N ALA A 50 -5.17 -8.11 7.12
CA ALA A 50 -5.31 -9.09 8.20
C ALA A 50 -5.10 -8.49 9.62
N GLY A 51 -4.94 -7.17 9.73
CA GLY A 51 -4.79 -6.48 11.01
C GLY A 51 -3.37 -6.48 11.56
N HIS A 52 -2.36 -6.91 10.78
CA HIS A 52 -0.97 -6.64 11.11
C HIS A 52 -0.66 -5.18 10.76
N ILE A 53 -1.09 -4.28 11.65
CA ILE A 53 -0.65 -2.89 11.66
C ILE A 53 0.85 -2.92 11.93
N ASP A 54 1.63 -2.59 10.90
CA ASP A 54 3.08 -2.46 11.02
C ASP A 54 3.38 -1.42 12.11
N LEU A 55 4.40 -1.65 12.95
CA LEU A 55 4.72 -0.74 14.08
C LEU A 55 4.84 0.72 13.62
N LYS A 56 5.34 0.92 12.41
CA LYS A 56 5.44 2.24 11.77
C LYS A 56 4.07 2.87 11.50
N ASP A 57 3.09 2.08 11.11
CA ASP A 57 1.72 2.52 10.87
C ASP A 57 1.01 2.89 12.18
N ARG A 58 1.33 2.17 13.27
CA ARG A 58 0.86 2.52 14.61
C ARG A 58 1.44 3.86 15.06
N THR A 59 2.75 4.05 14.91
CA THR A 59 3.41 5.31 15.28
C THR A 59 2.89 6.50 14.47
N ASP A 60 2.67 6.35 13.16
CA ASP A 60 2.08 7.42 12.33
C ASP A 60 0.65 7.77 12.81
N ALA A 61 -0.14 6.76 13.21
CA ALA A 61 -1.48 6.96 13.75
C ALA A 61 -1.47 7.63 15.14
N GLU A 62 -0.53 7.24 16.01
CA GLU A 62 -0.31 7.87 17.32
C GLU A 62 0.09 9.34 17.15
N ILE A 63 1.03 9.64 16.26
CA ILE A 63 1.44 11.02 15.95
C ILE A 63 0.26 11.84 15.40
N THR A 64 -0.45 11.31 14.39
CA THR A 64 -1.62 12.00 13.80
C THR A 64 -2.66 12.34 14.85
N ARG A 65 -2.85 11.45 15.85
CA ARG A 65 -3.76 11.68 16.96
C ARG A 65 -3.25 12.78 17.89
N GLU A 66 -1.98 12.79 18.27
CA GLU A 66 -1.41 13.85 19.11
C GLU A 66 -1.57 15.24 18.47
N PHE A 67 -1.36 15.37 17.17
CA PHE A 67 -1.57 16.63 16.44
C PHE A 67 -3.04 17.06 16.42
N ALA A 68 -3.98 16.12 16.30
CA ALA A 68 -5.41 16.42 16.35
C ALA A 68 -5.83 16.90 17.75
N GLU A 69 -5.38 16.20 18.80
CA GLU A 69 -5.65 16.54 20.20
C GLU A 69 -5.04 17.91 20.57
N GLU A 70 -3.86 18.25 20.06
CA GLU A 70 -3.26 19.59 20.23
C GLU A 70 -4.07 20.68 19.51
N THR A 71 -4.55 20.41 18.30
CA THR A 71 -5.38 21.36 17.53
C THR A 71 -6.71 21.64 18.24
N GLU A 72 -7.34 20.62 18.82
CA GLU A 72 -8.59 20.77 19.59
C GLU A 72 -8.39 21.49 20.92
N ALA A 73 -7.24 21.27 21.57
CA ALA A 73 -6.86 21.97 22.79
C ALA A 73 -6.55 23.46 22.55
N ASP A 74 -5.84 23.79 21.46
CA ASP A 74 -5.56 25.16 21.04
C ASP A 74 -6.84 25.93 20.69
N ALA A 75 -7.76 25.30 19.95
CA ALA A 75 -9.08 25.88 19.63
C ALA A 75 -9.96 26.11 20.87
N SER A 76 -9.74 25.36 21.96
CA SER A 76 -10.45 25.53 23.23
C SER A 76 -9.80 26.60 24.13
N GLN A 77 -8.55 27.01 23.86
CA GLN A 77 -7.83 28.04 24.62
C GLN A 77 -8.01 29.46 24.06
N ASP A 78 -8.33 29.64 22.77
CA ASP A 78 -8.56 30.95 22.14
C ASP A 78 -10.01 31.48 22.31
N GLY A 79 -10.85 30.74 23.03
CA GLY A 79 -12.27 31.03 23.26
C GLY A 79 -12.65 31.40 24.71
N ALA A 80 -11.75 32.02 25.48
CA ALA A 80 -11.98 32.49 26.85
C ALA A 80 -11.73 34.01 27.00
#